data_AF-A0A399YPI7-F1
#
_entry.id   AF-A0A399YPI7-F1
#
_cell.length_a   1.000
_cell.length_b   1.000
_cell.length_c   1.000
_cell.angle_alpha   90.00
_cell.angle_beta   90.00
_cell.angle_gamma   90.00
#
_symmetry.space_group_name_H-M   'P 1'
#
loop_
_entity.id
_entity.type
_entity.pdbx_description
1 polymer ?
#
loop_
_entity_poly.entity_id
_entity_poly.type
_entity_poly.pdbx_seq_one_letter_code
_entity_poly.pdbx_strand_id
1 'polypeptide(L)'
;MGLQAAGHEVLNEVALNQVTVSFGDAEMTRKVIVAIQQDDTCWCGPTVWRGRTAMRISVSSWATTEEDVERSLKVMIRIASEQTDQFRVI
;
A
#
# COMPACT_ATOMS: atom_id res chain seq x y z
N MET A 1 -6.92 12.86 -3.48
CA MET A 1 -5.82 11.93 -3.78
C MET A 1 -5.62 11.01 -2.58
N GLY A 2 -5.30 9.73 -2.75
CA GLY A 2 -5.19 8.78 -1.63
C GLY A 2 -5.52 7.34 -2.05
N LEU A 3 -5.18 6.36 -1.21
CA LEU A 3 -5.40 4.93 -1.50
C LEU A 3 -6.89 4.60 -1.73
N GLN A 4 -7.79 5.15 -0.93
CA GLN A 4 -9.25 4.98 -1.13
C GLN A 4 -9.73 5.61 -2.44
N ALA A 5 -9.24 6.81 -2.77
CA ALA A 5 -9.58 7.49 -4.02
C ALA A 5 -9.02 6.73 -5.25
N ALA A 6 -7.97 5.92 -5.07
CA ALA A 6 -7.43 5.01 -6.08
C ALA A 6 -8.14 3.64 -6.11
N GLY A 7 -9.20 3.44 -5.31
CA GLY A 7 -10.00 2.21 -5.31
C GLY A 7 -9.48 1.10 -4.40
N HIS A 8 -8.50 1.39 -3.52
CA HIS A 8 -7.98 0.42 -2.56
C HIS A 8 -8.66 0.53 -1.20
N GLU A 9 -8.84 -0.62 -0.53
CA GLU A 9 -9.60 -0.68 0.71
C GLU A 9 -8.68 -0.39 1.91
N VAL A 10 -8.92 0.72 2.60
CA VAL A 10 -8.31 1.01 3.91
C VAL A 10 -9.16 0.35 4.99
N LEU A 11 -8.54 -0.54 5.76
CA LEU A 11 -9.21 -1.50 6.64
C LEU A 11 -9.44 -1.00 8.08
N ASN A 12 -8.77 0.09 8.46
CA ASN A 12 -8.90 0.70 9.78
C ASN A 12 -9.34 2.16 9.67
N GLU A 13 -9.95 2.66 10.73
CA GLU A 13 -10.03 4.10 10.94
C GLU A 13 -8.63 4.65 11.24
N VAL A 14 -8.23 5.70 10.53
CA VAL A 14 -6.89 6.28 10.66
C VAL A 14 -6.94 7.39 11.71
N ALA A 15 -6.64 7.04 12.96
CA ALA A 15 -6.67 7.98 14.08
C ALA A 15 -5.29 8.57 14.44
N LEU A 16 -4.21 7.90 14.01
CA LEU A 16 -2.83 8.29 14.28
C LEU A 16 -1.98 8.08 13.02
N ASN A 17 -0.91 7.30 13.12
CA ASN A 17 0.15 7.24 12.14
C ASN A 17 0.22 5.92 11.38
N GLN A 18 -0.82 5.09 11.50
CA GLN A 18 -0.87 3.76 10.88
C GLN A 18 -2.08 3.63 9.97
N VAL A 19 -1.80 3.14 8.76
CA VAL A 19 -2.81 2.81 7.75
C VAL A 19 -2.62 1.34 7.38
N THR A 20 -3.71 0.61 7.37
CA THR A 20 -3.76 -0.79 6.95
C THR A 20 -4.59 -0.87 5.68
N VAL A 21 -4.00 -1.33 4.59
CA VAL A 21 -4.62 -1.32 3.25
C VAL A 21 -4.58 -2.70 2.62
N SER A 22 -5.67 -3.07 1.92
CA SER A 22 -5.72 -4.23 1.04
C SER A 22 -5.74 -3.80 -0.43
N PHE A 23 -5.03 -4.54 -1.28
CA PHE A 23 -5.02 -4.36 -2.73
C PHE A 23 -5.89 -5.40 -3.47
N GLY A 24 -6.69 -6.16 -2.73
CA GLY A 24 -7.55 -7.22 -3.27
C GLY A 24 -7.53 -8.45 -2.38
N ASP A 25 -7.29 -9.62 -2.96
CA ASP A 25 -7.07 -10.84 -2.20
C ASP A 25 -5.67 -10.90 -1.55
N ALA A 26 -5.41 -11.98 -0.82
CA ALA A 26 -4.15 -12.18 -0.10
C ALA A 26 -2.94 -12.38 -1.02
N GLU A 27 -3.12 -12.95 -2.22
CA GLU A 27 -2.01 -13.16 -3.16
C GLU A 27 -1.61 -11.84 -3.80
N MET A 28 -2.60 -11.10 -4.31
CA MET A 28 -2.43 -9.78 -4.91
C MET A 28 -1.78 -8.81 -3.92
N THR A 29 -2.28 -8.76 -2.69
CA THR A 29 -1.69 -7.89 -1.65
C THR A 29 -0.22 -8.22 -1.37
N ARG A 30 0.16 -9.50 -1.32
CA ARG A 30 1.57 -9.89 -1.14
C ARG A 30 2.44 -9.50 -2.33
N LYS A 31 1.95 -9.68 -3.55
CA LYS A 31 2.67 -9.29 -4.78
C LYS A 31 2.94 -7.79 -4.81
N VAL A 32 1.94 -6.98 -4.50
CA VAL A 32 2.09 -5.51 -4.40
C VAL A 32 3.13 -5.14 -3.35
N ILE A 33 3.10 -5.75 -2.16
CA ILE A 33 4.10 -5.51 -1.10
C ILE A 33 5.52 -5.83 -1.59
N VAL A 34 5.72 -6.99 -2.21
CA VAL A 34 7.04 -7.40 -2.73
C VAL A 34 7.52 -6.41 -3.80
N ALA A 35 6.66 -6.03 -4.74
CA ALA A 35 7.01 -5.08 -5.80
C ALA A 35 7.33 -3.69 -5.24
N ILE A 36 6.58 -3.19 -4.24
CA ILE A 36 6.90 -1.93 -3.55
C ILE A 36 8.28 -2.00 -2.90
N GLN A 37 8.58 -3.10 -2.21
CA GLN A 37 9.88 -3.29 -1.56
C GLN A 37 11.03 -3.38 -2.56
N GLN A 38 10.78 -3.87 -3.78
CA GLN A 38 11.78 -3.94 -4.87
C GLN A 38 11.99 -2.61 -5.61
N ASP A 39 11.02 -1.69 -5.58
CA ASP A 39 11.13 -0.38 -6.21
C ASP A 39 12.04 0.59 -5.45
N ASP A 40 12.38 0.28 -4.19
CA ASP A 40 13.25 1.06 -3.30
C ASP A 40 12.79 2.51 -3.01
N THR A 41 11.65 2.97 -3.55
CA THR A 41 11.12 4.31 -3.25
C THR A 41 10.59 4.42 -1.82
N CYS A 42 9.90 3.39 -1.34
CA CYS A 42 9.38 3.35 0.03
C CYS A 42 9.30 1.90 0.51
N TRP A 43 9.30 1.72 1.82
CA TRP A 43 9.18 0.40 2.43
C TRP A 43 7.91 0.29 3.25
N CYS A 44 7.10 -0.73 2.98
CA CYS A 44 5.92 -1.09 3.76
C CYS A 44 5.86 -2.61 3.93
N GLY A 45 5.40 -3.05 5.10
CA GLY A 45 5.41 -4.46 5.48
C GLY A 45 4.03 -5.12 5.42
N PRO A 46 3.97 -6.45 5.31
CA PRO A 46 2.73 -7.19 5.46
C PRO A 46 2.21 -7.15 6.91
N THR A 47 0.91 -7.30 7.07
CA THR A 47 0.22 -7.52 8.34
C THR A 47 -1.02 -8.39 8.13
N VAL A 48 -1.58 -8.91 9.22
CA VAL A 48 -2.89 -9.58 9.22
C VAL A 48 -3.85 -8.73 10.05
N TRP A 49 -4.88 -8.21 9.39
CA TRP A 49 -5.93 -7.40 10.02
C TRP A 49 -7.23 -8.18 10.11
N ARG A 50 -7.63 -8.57 11.33
CA ARG A 50 -8.85 -9.35 11.58
C ARG A 50 -9.00 -10.57 10.64
N GLY A 51 -7.89 -11.29 10.43
CA GLY A 51 -7.83 -12.47 9.55
C GLY A 51 -7.62 -12.17 8.06
N ARG A 52 -7.51 -10.90 7.66
CA ARG A 52 -7.27 -10.48 6.26
C ARG A 52 -5.81 -10.08 6.07
N THR A 53 -5.17 -10.60 5.02
CA THR A 53 -3.83 -10.14 4.61
C THR A 53 -3.92 -8.68 4.15
N ALA A 54 -3.03 -7.84 4.67
CA ALA A 54 -2.98 -6.42 4.37
C ALA A 54 -1.53 -5.91 4.34
N MET A 55 -1.33 -4.71 3.82
CA MET A 55 -0.09 -3.94 3.99
C MET A 55 -0.27 -2.93 5.12
N ARG A 56 0.74 -2.79 5.98
CA ARG A 56 0.79 -1.75 7.02
C ARG A 56 1.76 -0.65 6.61
N ILE A 57 1.26 0.57 6.59
CA ILE A 57 2.01 1.81 6.43
C ILE A 57 2.14 2.44 7.82
N SER A 58 3.33 2.90 8.17
CA SER A 58 3.59 3.55 9.46
C SER A 58 4.48 4.77 9.24
N VAL A 59 3.94 5.96 9.50
CA VAL A 59 4.70 7.21 9.44
C VAL A 59 5.21 7.51 10.85
N SER A 60 6.52 7.43 11.07
CA SER A 60 7.09 7.55 12.42
C SER A 60 8.21 8.57 12.56
N SER A 61 8.80 8.99 11.44
CA SER A 61 9.86 9.98 11.45
C SER A 61 9.27 11.38 11.46
N TRP A 62 9.74 12.23 12.38
CA TRP A 62 9.44 13.66 12.39
C TRP A 62 9.99 14.39 11.15
N ALA A 63 10.96 13.78 10.46
CA ALA A 63 11.53 14.33 9.24
C ALA A 63 10.74 13.99 7.97
N THR A 64 9.71 13.14 8.06
CA THR A 64 8.86 12.81 6.89
C THR A 64 8.05 14.03 6.47
N THR A 65 8.19 14.42 5.21
CA THR A 65 7.51 15.56 4.61
C THR A 65 6.25 15.13 3.84
N GLU A 66 5.42 16.10 3.44
CA GLU A 66 4.28 15.84 2.55
C GLU A 66 4.72 15.31 1.18
N GLU A 67 5.86 15.78 0.67
CA GLU A 67 6.43 15.32 -0.61
C GLU A 67 6.87 13.85 -0.55
N ASP A 68 7.44 13.42 0.58
CA ASP A 68 7.76 12.00 0.81
C ASP A 68 6.52 11.12 0.78
N VAL A 69 5.42 11.60 1.39
CA VAL A 69 4.13 10.90 1.42
C VAL A 69 3.53 10.85 0.01
N GLU A 70 3.53 11.95 -0.72
CA GLU A 70 3.00 12.01 -2.08
C GLU A 70 3.77 11.10 -3.04
N ARG A 71 5.12 11.13 -2.98
CA ARG A 71 5.97 10.25 -3.78
C ARG A 71 5.71 8.78 -3.46
N SER A 72 5.64 8.42 -2.18
CA SER A 72 5.34 7.05 -1.74
C SER A 72 3.96 6.60 -2.24
N LEU A 73 2.94 7.45 -2.10
CA LEU A 73 1.58 7.16 -2.55
C LEU A 73 1.50 6.94 -4.06
N LYS A 74 2.19 7.76 -4.87
CA LYS A 74 2.25 7.61 -6.34
C LYS A 74 2.83 6.26 -6.74
N VAL A 75 3.92 5.83 -6.09
CA VAL A 75 4.53 4.51 -6.35
C VAL A 75 3.60 3.37 -5.96
N MET A 76 2.97 3.44 -4.78
CA MET A 76 2.03 2.41 -4.34
C MET A 76 0.87 2.22 -5.33
N ILE A 77 0.27 3.32 -5.80
CA ILE A 77 -0.84 3.28 -6.77
C ILE A 77 -0.37 2.74 -8.12
N ARG A 78 0.78 3.21 -8.62
CA ARG A 78 1.35 2.74 -9.90
C ARG A 78 1.58 1.23 -9.86
N ILE A 79 2.28 0.74 -8.84
CA ILE A 79 2.59 -0.69 -8.69
C ILE A 79 1.33 -1.51 -8.53
N ALA A 80 0.36 -1.07 -7.72
CA ALA A 80 -0.92 -1.78 -7.57
C ALA A 80 -1.68 -1.91 -8.91
N SER A 81 -1.66 -0.87 -9.75
CA SER A 81 -2.23 -0.93 -11.10
C SER A 81 -1.49 -1.94 -11.99
N GLU A 82 -0.16 -1.87 -12.04
CA GLU A 82 0.67 -2.76 -12.87
C GLU A 82 0.47 -4.23 -12.49
N GLN A 83 0.41 -4.53 -11.18
CA GLN A 83 0.14 -5.88 -10.70
C GLN A 83 -1.28 -6.34 -11.08
N THR A 84 -2.27 -5.45 -11.06
CA THR A 84 -3.65 -5.79 -11.44
C THR A 84 -3.75 -6.11 -12.93
N ASP A 85 -3.09 -5.33 -13.77
CA ASP A 85 -3.10 -5.52 -15.22
C ASP A 85 -2.37 -6.80 -15.63
N GLN A 86 -1.27 -7.17 -14.94
CA GLN A 86 -0.61 -8.47 -15.15
C GLN A 86 -1.54 -9.67 -14.93
N PHE A 87 -2.49 -9.58 -14.01
CA PHE A 87 -3.48 -10.64 -13.78
C PHE A 87 -4.66 -10.64 -14.77
N ARG A 88 -4.88 -9.55 -15.50
CA ARG A 88 -5.96 -9.44 -16.49
C ARG A 88 -5.58 -9.92 -17.88
N VAL A 89 -4.28 -10.08 -18.14
CA VAL A 89 -3.73 -10.46 -19.45
C VAL A 89 -3.57 -11.98 -19.60
N ILE A 90 -3.95 -12.77 -18.58
CA ILE A 90 -3.97 -14.24 -18.59
C ILE A 90 -5.34 -14.79 -18.96
#